data_AF-A0AA35SC64-F1
#
_entry.id   AF-A0AA35SC64-F1
#
_cell.length_a   1.000
_cell.length_b   1.000
_cell.length_c   1.000
_cell.angle_alpha   90.00
_cell.angle_beta   90.00
_cell.angle_gamma   90.00
#
_symmetry.space_group_name_H-M   'P 1'
#
loop_
_entity.id
_entity.type
_entity.pdbx_description
1 polymer ?
#
loop_
_entity_poly.entity_id
_entity_poly.type
_entity_poly.pdbx_seq_one_letter_code
_entity_poly.pdbx_strand_id
1 'polypeptide(L)'
;MMVLTLAIILSADVVSPTEQPIAFDIAHHMRTWSSIAFYLAMSINFLVALFYPFDKGSDYVASISLKTSLLLWLVFGACCMSLLYLRTYFKQVLVLVGILAIVRAVITLGIQPTFSVLGFLQVMNKLVFIFSLVLNKGILHNRKTSQFSLFYRVVVGDNELLYHWFYLSLCLFGWMVHEFLYSFLLFDIVARYDTLRNVIKSVTRNLKSILLTAILALILIFLYSIFGYIFFPGDFLMPTHPNDLQSCTSESCTEPDNGWEVHMESSCSTLFMCIITTLKEGVRAGGGISDVLRKPHSQEPLFFVRFLYDLSFFLIVIIIIIQNLIFGVIIDTFADLRAEKNRKEEMLKNTCFICGLERVKFENKEVTFEEHIKHEHSLWHYLFFIVYIKTKESTEFTGPESYVSDMINTSPPDLEWFPRLRCMSLNTEEAENTEQNEMKELRDQLNDTNQVVKQLSSQLSELRDRMMEHRKNQQRSYVQRIQQLGNLHNRTQSTPQTAPGTSNSPFVAQRPE
;
A
#
# COMPACT_ATOMS: atom_id res chain seq x y z
N MET A 1 4.97 -12.26 35.96
CA MET A 1 5.31 -10.90 35.50
C MET A 1 4.37 -10.38 34.41
N MET A 2 4.09 -11.14 33.33
CA MET A 2 2.95 -10.83 32.43
C MET A 2 1.63 -10.68 33.20
N VAL A 3 1.44 -11.51 34.24
CA VAL A 3 0.32 -11.43 35.18
C VAL A 3 0.38 -10.20 36.09
N LEU A 4 1.55 -9.63 36.39
CA LEU A 4 1.69 -8.47 37.28
C LEU A 4 1.45 -7.16 36.52
N THR A 5 1.96 -7.06 35.30
CA THR A 5 1.64 -5.96 34.38
C THR A 5 0.20 -6.04 33.90
N LEU A 6 -0.33 -7.23 33.57
CA LEU A 6 -1.77 -7.38 33.39
C LEU A 6 -2.55 -7.08 34.67
N ALA A 7 -2.11 -7.48 35.86
CA ALA A 7 -2.83 -7.21 37.10
C ALA A 7 -2.92 -5.71 37.40
N ILE A 8 -1.87 -4.93 37.14
CA ILE A 8 -1.89 -3.46 37.28
C ILE A 8 -2.81 -2.82 36.23
N ILE A 9 -2.81 -3.35 35.00
CA ILE A 9 -3.67 -2.87 33.90
C ILE A 9 -5.14 -3.27 34.12
N LEU A 10 -5.40 -4.43 34.74
CA LEU A 10 -6.72 -4.99 35.04
C LEU A 10 -7.29 -4.50 36.38
N SER A 11 -6.45 -4.10 37.34
CA SER A 11 -6.87 -3.55 38.63
C SER A 11 -7.25 -2.07 38.55
N ALA A 12 -6.85 -1.39 37.48
CA ALA A 12 -7.45 -0.12 37.14
C ALA A 12 -8.86 -0.42 36.63
N ASP A 13 -9.89 -0.03 37.36
CA ASP A 13 -11.24 0.11 36.80
C ASP A 13 -11.15 1.10 35.64
N VAL A 14 -10.86 0.60 34.43
CA VAL A 14 -10.71 1.44 33.23
C VAL A 14 -12.10 1.79 32.75
N VAL A 15 -12.65 2.79 33.43
CA VAL A 15 -13.64 3.69 32.88
C VAL A 15 -12.98 4.43 31.71
N SER A 16 -13.78 4.86 30.74
CA SER A 16 -13.33 5.46 29.47
C SER A 16 -12.15 6.44 29.67
N PRO A 17 -11.15 6.48 28.77
CA PRO A 17 -9.96 7.33 28.93
C PRO A 17 -10.30 8.83 29.06
N THR A 18 -11.51 9.24 28.65
CA THR A 18 -12.04 10.59 28.84
C THR A 18 -12.36 10.97 30.29
N GLU A 19 -12.54 9.98 31.18
CA GLU A 19 -12.90 10.21 32.58
C GLU A 19 -11.68 10.20 33.53
N GLN A 20 -10.51 9.76 33.06
CA GLN A 20 -9.26 9.75 33.83
C GLN A 20 -8.17 10.61 33.17
N PRO A 21 -7.88 11.81 33.70
CA PRO A 21 -6.95 12.76 33.06
C PRO A 21 -5.52 12.22 32.94
N ILE A 22 -5.08 11.37 33.88
CA ILE A 22 -3.73 10.78 33.89
C ILE A 22 -3.58 9.75 32.75
N ALA A 23 -4.58 8.89 32.56
CA ALA A 23 -4.55 7.88 31.51
C ALA A 23 -4.62 8.52 30.12
N PHE A 24 -5.45 9.57 29.98
CA PHE A 24 -5.52 10.38 28.76
C PHE A 24 -4.18 11.02 28.42
N ASP A 25 -3.51 11.64 29.39
CA ASP A 25 -2.24 12.33 29.16
C ASP A 25 -1.11 11.36 28.77
N ILE A 26 -1.07 10.18 29.40
CA ILE A 26 -0.14 9.09 29.03
C ILE A 26 -0.44 8.56 27.62
N ALA A 27 -1.71 8.42 27.25
CA ALA A 27 -2.14 7.96 25.93
C ALA A 27 -1.82 8.99 24.83
N HIS A 28 -2.02 10.27 25.12
CA HIS A 28 -1.75 11.39 24.22
C HIS A 28 -0.26 11.47 23.84
N HIS A 29 0.62 11.21 24.81
CA HIS A 29 2.07 11.27 24.65
C HIS A 29 2.72 9.97 24.13
N MET A 30 1.97 9.05 23.51
CA MET A 30 2.49 7.76 23.01
C MET A 30 3.79 7.88 22.16
N ARG A 31 3.88 8.91 21.30
CA ARG A 31 5.07 9.14 20.44
C ARG A 31 6.32 9.52 21.24
N THR A 32 6.19 10.21 22.37
CA THR A 32 7.34 10.60 23.20
C THR A 32 7.88 9.40 23.96
N TRP A 33 7.00 8.57 24.56
CA TRP A 33 7.39 7.32 25.22
C TRP A 33 8.14 6.37 24.28
N SER A 34 7.66 6.25 23.04
CA SER A 34 8.35 5.51 21.98
C SER A 34 9.74 6.09 21.68
N SER A 35 9.86 7.42 21.61
CA SER A 35 11.16 8.07 21.33
C SER A 35 12.14 7.90 22.48
N ILE A 36 11.69 8.02 23.73
CA ILE A 36 12.49 7.79 24.93
C ILE A 36 13.03 6.34 24.94
N ALA A 37 12.20 5.35 24.61
CA ALA A 37 12.62 3.94 24.56
C ALA A 37 13.75 3.73 23.56
N PHE A 38 13.69 4.40 22.40
CA PHE A 38 14.71 4.30 21.37
C PHE A 38 16.03 4.95 21.78
N TYR A 39 15.97 6.16 22.35
CA TYR A 39 17.18 6.84 22.82
C TYR A 39 17.84 6.08 23.98
N LEU A 40 17.07 5.57 24.94
CA LEU A 40 17.58 4.72 26.02
C LEU A 40 18.24 3.45 25.46
N ALA A 41 17.61 2.75 24.52
CA ALA A 41 18.21 1.58 23.89
C ALA A 41 19.54 1.92 23.17
N MET A 42 19.59 3.05 22.46
CA MET A 42 20.81 3.52 21.80
C MET A 42 21.91 3.86 22.81
N SER A 43 21.57 4.56 23.90
CA SER A 43 22.52 4.90 24.96
C SER A 43 23.08 3.65 25.66
N ILE A 44 22.23 2.67 25.98
CA ILE A 44 22.64 1.40 26.59
C ILE A 44 23.63 0.65 25.67
N ASN A 45 23.30 0.51 24.38
CA ASN A 45 24.19 -0.16 23.44
C ASN A 45 25.50 0.59 23.20
N PHE A 46 25.45 1.93 23.19
CA PHE A 46 26.67 2.73 23.09
C PHE A 46 27.58 2.55 24.30
N LEU A 47 27.02 2.45 25.51
CA LEU A 47 27.79 2.15 26.73
C LEU A 47 28.41 0.75 26.68
N VAL A 48 27.67 -0.26 26.22
CA VAL A 48 28.20 -1.62 26.02
C VAL A 48 29.38 -1.59 25.03
N ALA A 49 29.24 -0.89 23.91
CA ALA A 49 30.30 -0.82 22.90
C ALA A 49 31.59 -0.14 23.40
N LEU A 50 31.50 0.83 24.31
CA LEU A 50 32.66 1.57 24.83
C LEU A 50 33.35 0.90 26.02
N PHE A 51 32.57 0.31 26.93
CA PHE A 51 33.06 -0.09 28.26
C PHE A 51 33.05 -1.59 28.50
N TYR A 52 32.62 -2.40 27.54
CA TYR A 52 32.69 -3.86 27.66
C TYR A 52 34.11 -4.37 27.34
N PRO A 53 34.68 -5.31 28.13
CA PRO A 53 34.13 -5.92 29.35
C PRO A 53 34.20 -4.98 30.56
N PHE A 54 33.13 -4.95 31.36
CA PHE A 54 32.94 -3.95 32.43
C PHE A 54 33.94 -4.06 33.58
N ASP A 55 34.56 -5.23 33.78
CA ASP A 55 35.51 -5.49 34.86
C ASP A 55 36.81 -4.67 34.76
N LYS A 56 37.18 -4.21 33.56
CA LYS A 56 38.36 -3.35 33.34
C LYS A 56 38.02 -1.86 33.30
N GLY A 57 36.74 -1.52 33.24
CA GLY A 57 36.26 -0.15 33.11
C GLY A 57 36.34 0.67 34.41
N SER A 58 36.38 0.01 35.58
CA SER A 58 36.48 0.68 36.89
C SER A 58 37.77 1.48 37.04
N ASP A 59 38.86 1.01 36.45
CA ASP A 59 40.20 1.59 36.65
C ASP A 59 40.39 2.89 35.86
N TYR A 60 39.75 3.01 34.69
CA TYR A 60 39.77 4.22 33.85
C TYR A 60 38.91 5.36 34.41
N VAL A 61 37.80 5.03 35.09
CA VAL A 61 36.87 6.01 35.65
C VAL A 61 37.39 6.59 36.97
N ALA A 62 38.14 5.80 37.74
CA ALA A 62 38.74 6.23 39.00
C ALA A 62 39.86 7.28 38.85
N SER A 63 40.47 7.41 37.66
CA SER A 63 41.57 8.37 37.41
C SER A 63 41.13 9.79 37.00
N ILE A 64 39.84 10.12 37.10
CA ILE A 64 39.30 11.40 36.63
C ILE A 64 39.56 12.52 37.67
N SER A 65 40.33 13.53 37.28
CA SER A 65 40.67 14.70 38.12
C SER A 65 39.44 15.45 38.65
N LEU A 66 39.50 15.93 39.90
CA LEU A 66 38.45 16.78 40.51
C LEU A 66 38.05 17.98 39.61
N LYS A 67 38.99 18.52 38.82
CA LYS A 67 38.77 19.63 37.89
C LYS A 67 37.84 19.27 36.72
N THR A 68 37.98 18.08 36.14
CA THR A 68 37.12 17.63 35.04
C THR A 68 35.72 17.27 35.56
N SER A 69 35.62 16.75 36.79
CA SER A 69 34.33 16.50 37.45
C SER A 69 33.55 17.79 37.75
N LEU A 70 34.23 18.88 38.15
CA LEU A 70 33.60 20.16 38.42
C LEU A 70 33.17 20.89 37.13
N LEU A 71 33.97 20.80 36.07
CA LEU A 71 33.60 21.31 34.74
C LEU A 71 32.32 20.64 34.21
N LEU A 72 32.19 19.32 34.39
CA LEU A 72 30.99 18.58 33.97
C LEU A 72 29.72 19.01 34.75
N TRP A 73 29.83 19.35 36.03
CA TRP A 73 28.72 19.91 36.81
C TRP A 73 28.27 21.27 36.28
N LEU A 74 29.21 22.16 35.94
CA LEU A 74 28.91 23.47 35.36
C LEU A 74 28.23 23.35 33.99
N VAL A 75 28.74 22.45 33.13
CA VAL A 75 28.15 22.20 31.80
C VAL A 75 26.76 21.58 31.91
N PHE A 76 26.56 20.61 32.80
CA PHE A 76 25.25 20.01 33.05
C PHE A 76 24.24 21.04 33.58
N GLY A 77 24.63 21.84 34.57
CA GLY A 77 23.81 22.92 35.12
C GLY A 77 23.42 23.97 34.08
N ALA A 78 24.38 24.41 33.25
CA ALA A 78 24.12 25.35 32.17
C ALA A 78 23.14 24.79 31.11
N CYS A 79 23.27 23.50 30.76
CA CYS A 79 22.35 22.84 29.83
C CYS A 79 20.94 22.67 30.42
N CYS A 80 20.82 22.35 31.71
CA CYS A 80 19.54 22.29 32.41
C CYS A 80 18.86 23.67 32.49
N MET A 81 19.61 24.74 32.73
CA MET A 81 19.08 26.11 32.69
C MET A 81 18.63 26.51 31.27
N SER A 82 19.33 26.02 30.25
CA SER A 82 18.97 26.27 28.84
C SER A 82 17.64 25.59 28.42
N LEU A 83 17.24 24.49 29.07
CA LEU A 83 15.93 23.85 28.85
C LEU A 83 14.76 24.76 29.22
N LEU A 84 14.94 25.63 30.20
CA LEU A 84 13.91 26.58 30.64
C LEU A 84 13.79 27.78 29.71
N TYR A 85 14.85 28.11 28.96
CA TYR A 85 14.92 29.32 28.13
C TYR A 85 14.66 29.05 26.63
N LEU A 86 15.15 27.94 26.08
CA LEU A 86 15.08 27.65 24.64
C LEU A 86 13.95 26.69 24.28
N ARG A 87 12.70 27.17 24.32
CA ARG A 87 11.50 26.38 23.97
C ARG A 87 11.51 25.86 22.53
N THR A 88 12.17 26.58 21.61
CA THR A 88 12.29 26.21 20.18
C THR A 88 13.17 24.97 19.95
N TYR A 89 14.16 24.70 20.82
CA TYR A 89 15.10 23.58 20.69
C TYR A 89 14.92 22.51 21.76
N PHE A 90 13.77 22.49 22.45
CA PHE A 90 13.51 21.67 23.64
C PHE A 90 13.91 20.19 23.48
N LYS A 91 13.58 19.54 22.36
CA LYS A 91 13.91 18.12 22.13
C LYS A 91 15.42 17.87 21.99
N GLN A 92 16.14 18.75 21.29
CA GLN A 92 17.59 18.61 21.09
C GLN A 92 18.34 18.84 22.40
N VAL A 93 17.93 19.85 23.17
CA VAL A 93 18.51 20.14 24.48
C VAL A 93 18.19 19.03 25.48
N LEU A 94 16.98 18.42 25.43
CA LEU A 94 16.61 17.31 26.31
C LEU A 94 17.50 16.07 26.09
N VAL A 95 17.79 15.74 24.82
CA VAL A 95 18.70 14.63 24.48
C VAL A 95 20.12 14.93 24.96
N LEU A 96 20.60 16.17 24.78
CA LEU A 96 21.93 16.59 25.25
C LEU A 96 22.06 16.49 26.77
N VAL A 97 21.05 16.95 27.51
CA VAL A 97 20.99 16.84 28.98
C VAL A 97 20.93 15.38 29.42
N GLY A 98 20.18 14.53 28.72
CA GLY A 98 20.14 13.09 28.98
C GLY A 98 21.50 12.41 28.80
N ILE A 99 22.21 12.73 27.71
CA ILE A 99 23.57 12.21 27.45
C ILE A 99 24.54 12.67 28.55
N LEU A 100 24.52 13.97 28.91
CA LEU A 100 25.36 14.50 29.97
C LEU A 100 25.06 13.87 31.33
N ALA A 101 23.79 13.60 31.64
CA ALA A 101 23.39 12.89 32.85
C ALA A 101 23.92 11.45 32.88
N ILE A 102 23.87 10.73 31.76
CA ILE A 102 24.39 9.37 31.64
C ILE A 102 25.91 9.35 31.80
N VAL A 103 26.63 10.23 31.10
CA VAL A 103 28.09 10.36 31.22
C VAL A 103 28.48 10.69 32.66
N ARG A 104 27.71 11.57 33.32
CA ARG A 104 27.90 11.89 34.75
C ARG A 104 27.70 10.65 35.62
N ALA A 105 26.60 9.92 35.44
CA ALA A 105 26.27 8.73 36.21
C ALA A 105 27.35 7.65 36.09
N VAL A 106 27.88 7.42 34.88
CA VAL A 106 29.00 6.49 34.63
C VAL A 106 30.23 6.91 35.43
N ILE A 107 30.55 8.21 35.47
CA ILE A 107 31.72 8.73 36.20
C ILE A 107 31.55 8.66 37.72
N THR A 108 30.35 8.94 38.24
CA THR A 108 30.13 9.04 39.70
C THR A 108 29.76 7.73 40.37
N LEU A 109 28.98 6.88 39.70
CA LEU A 109 28.46 5.62 40.26
C LEU A 109 29.20 4.40 39.71
N GLY A 110 29.95 4.56 38.61
CA GLY A 110 30.52 3.45 37.86
C GLY A 110 29.56 2.92 36.79
N ILE A 111 30.09 2.08 35.91
CA ILE A 111 29.37 1.59 34.73
C ILE A 111 28.28 0.57 35.08
N GLN A 112 28.58 -0.38 35.98
CA GLN A 112 27.67 -1.46 36.36
C GLN A 112 26.33 -0.98 36.95
N PRO A 113 26.29 -0.10 37.98
CA PRO A 113 25.02 0.38 38.52
C PRO A 113 24.29 1.31 37.55
N THR A 114 25.03 2.15 36.80
CA THR A 114 24.43 3.03 35.79
C THR A 114 23.71 2.23 34.71
N PHE A 115 24.33 1.16 34.23
CA PHE A 115 23.73 0.25 33.26
C PHE A 115 22.46 -0.41 33.81
N SER A 116 22.50 -0.92 35.05
CA SER A 116 21.32 -1.54 35.68
C SER A 116 20.15 -0.56 35.82
N VAL A 117 20.41 0.69 36.21
CA VAL A 117 19.39 1.76 36.30
C VAL A 117 18.80 2.06 34.92
N LEU A 118 19.64 2.19 33.88
CA LEU A 118 19.16 2.42 32.52
C LEU A 118 18.33 1.23 31.99
N GLY A 119 18.74 0.00 32.28
CA GLY A 119 17.99 -1.21 31.94
C GLY A 119 16.62 -1.27 32.61
N PHE A 120 16.54 -0.94 33.90
CA PHE A 120 15.27 -0.83 34.62
C PHE A 120 14.37 0.27 34.05
N LEU A 121 14.92 1.46 33.81
CA LEU A 121 14.20 2.58 33.18
C LEU A 121 13.67 2.18 31.79
N GLN A 122 14.43 1.42 31.03
CA GLN A 122 14.01 0.92 29.71
C GLN A 122 12.81 -0.02 29.80
N VAL A 123 12.80 -0.95 30.76
CA VAL A 123 11.67 -1.85 31.00
C VAL A 123 10.44 -1.04 31.43
N MET A 124 10.57 -0.15 32.41
CA MET A 124 9.46 0.68 32.90
C MET A 124 8.87 1.55 31.79
N ASN A 125 9.72 2.22 31.02
CA ASN A 125 9.29 3.06 29.91
C ASN A 125 8.55 2.24 28.84
N LYS A 126 9.01 1.02 28.55
CA LYS A 126 8.33 0.15 27.59
C LYS A 126 6.96 -0.32 28.11
N LEU A 127 6.83 -0.57 29.41
CA LEU A 127 5.54 -0.90 30.02
C LEU A 127 4.53 0.26 29.90
N VAL A 128 4.96 1.49 30.17
CA VAL A 128 4.13 2.70 29.99
C VAL A 128 3.71 2.86 28.53
N PHE A 129 4.63 2.61 27.58
CA PHE A 129 4.31 2.65 26.15
C PHE A 129 3.27 1.59 25.74
N ILE A 130 3.41 0.35 26.20
CA ILE A 130 2.44 -0.72 25.89
C ILE A 130 1.07 -0.38 26.49
N PHE A 131 1.03 0.15 27.71
CA PHE A 131 -0.20 0.62 28.34
C PHE A 131 -0.87 1.73 27.52
N SER A 132 -0.11 2.75 27.13
CA SER A 132 -0.54 3.85 26.24
C SER A 132 -1.11 3.33 24.90
N LEU A 133 -0.48 2.32 24.30
CA LEU A 133 -0.92 1.70 23.06
C LEU A 133 -2.24 0.93 23.23
N VAL A 134 -2.37 0.14 24.30
CA VAL A 134 -3.58 -0.62 24.60
C VAL A 134 -4.77 0.31 24.86
N LEU A 135 -4.53 1.42 25.56
CA LEU A 135 -5.54 2.47 25.77
C LEU A 135 -5.98 3.10 24.45
N ASN A 136 -5.04 3.51 23.58
CA ASN A 136 -5.34 4.12 22.29
C ASN A 136 -6.07 3.19 21.33
N LYS A 137 -5.81 1.88 21.36
CA LYS A 137 -6.51 0.89 20.53
C LYS A 137 -7.90 0.53 21.06
N GLY A 138 -8.28 0.96 22.26
CA GLY A 138 -9.62 0.70 22.82
C GLY A 138 -9.92 -0.79 23.09
N ILE A 139 -8.90 -1.65 23.16
CA ILE A 139 -9.04 -3.12 23.31
C ILE A 139 -9.79 -3.48 24.61
N LEU A 140 -9.72 -2.61 25.62
CA LEU A 140 -10.32 -2.83 26.93
C LEU A 140 -11.83 -2.50 27.01
N HIS A 141 -12.46 -2.00 25.94
CA HIS A 141 -13.84 -1.49 25.99
C HIS A 141 -14.91 -2.60 26.16
N ASN A 142 -14.62 -3.87 25.82
CA ASN A 142 -15.66 -4.91 25.84
C ASN A 142 -15.78 -5.60 27.21
N ARG A 143 -16.77 -5.16 27.99
CA ARG A 143 -17.00 -5.48 29.42
C ARG A 143 -17.42 -6.91 29.77
N LYS A 144 -17.62 -7.83 28.82
CA LYS A 144 -18.26 -9.14 29.12
C LYS A 144 -17.44 -10.32 28.60
N THR A 145 -16.84 -11.07 29.53
CA THR A 145 -16.22 -12.42 29.40
C THR A 145 -14.73 -12.44 29.73
N SER A 146 -14.35 -13.29 30.69
CA SER A 146 -12.99 -13.69 31.13
C SER A 146 -11.82 -12.97 30.44
N GLN A 147 -11.37 -11.86 31.06
CA GLN A 147 -10.47 -10.87 30.46
C GLN A 147 -9.11 -11.40 29.99
N PHE A 148 -8.65 -12.55 30.51
CA PHE A 148 -7.31 -13.07 30.19
C PHE A 148 -7.24 -13.84 28.87
N SER A 149 -8.23 -14.70 28.58
CA SER A 149 -8.21 -15.56 27.38
C SER A 149 -8.48 -14.75 26.10
N LEU A 150 -9.37 -13.76 26.17
CA LEU A 150 -9.65 -12.86 25.05
C LEU A 150 -8.47 -11.92 24.79
N PHE A 151 -7.86 -11.35 25.84
CA PHE A 151 -6.69 -10.48 25.68
C PHE A 151 -5.52 -11.23 25.03
N TYR A 152 -5.24 -12.46 25.44
CA TYR A 152 -4.21 -13.28 24.80
C TYR A 152 -4.51 -13.55 23.32
N ARG A 153 -5.76 -13.88 22.98
CA ARG A 153 -6.19 -14.07 21.57
C ARG A 153 -6.05 -12.80 20.74
N VAL A 154 -6.38 -11.64 21.31
CA VAL A 154 -6.25 -10.34 20.64
C VAL A 154 -4.78 -9.94 20.47
N VAL A 155 -3.93 -10.16 21.48
CA VAL A 155 -2.49 -9.89 21.42
C VAL A 155 -1.79 -10.75 20.37
N VAL A 156 -2.14 -12.05 20.30
CA VAL A 156 -1.58 -12.95 19.29
C VAL A 156 -2.16 -12.66 17.90
N GLY A 157 -3.38 -12.14 17.81
CA GLY A 157 -4.02 -11.76 16.54
C GLY A 157 -3.46 -10.49 15.91
N ASP A 158 -2.92 -9.57 16.70
CA ASP A 158 -2.36 -8.30 16.21
C ASP A 158 -0.83 -8.31 16.17
N ASN A 159 -0.28 -8.40 14.96
CA ASN A 159 1.17 -8.42 14.70
C ASN A 159 1.92 -7.22 15.30
N GLU A 160 1.28 -6.04 15.40
CA GLU A 160 1.91 -4.84 15.98
C GLU A 160 2.09 -4.97 17.49
N LEU A 161 1.08 -5.53 18.17
CA LEU A 161 1.12 -5.73 19.62
C LEU A 161 2.09 -6.85 19.99
N LEU A 162 2.13 -7.91 19.18
CA LEU A 162 3.09 -9.01 19.33
C LEU A 162 4.54 -8.52 19.23
N TYR A 163 4.84 -7.63 18.27
CA TYR A 163 6.17 -7.01 18.16
C TYR A 163 6.58 -6.27 19.43
N HIS A 164 5.68 -5.50 20.03
CA HIS A 164 5.99 -4.74 21.25
C HIS A 164 6.12 -5.62 22.50
N TRP A 165 5.40 -6.73 22.58
CA TRP A 165 5.58 -7.74 23.63
C TRP A 165 6.91 -8.48 23.49
N PHE A 166 7.30 -8.86 22.27
CA PHE A 166 8.60 -9.45 22.01
C PHE A 166 9.73 -8.48 22.40
N TYR A 167 9.60 -7.19 22.06
CA TYR A 167 10.53 -6.15 22.48
C TYR A 167 10.63 -6.05 24.01
N LEU A 168 9.51 -6.09 24.74
CA LEU A 168 9.52 -6.08 26.21
C LEU A 168 10.25 -7.31 26.78
N SER A 169 10.07 -8.48 26.16
CA SER A 169 10.77 -9.70 26.55
C SER A 169 12.29 -9.55 26.39
N LEU A 170 12.75 -8.96 25.28
CA LEU A 170 14.17 -8.67 25.07
C LEU A 170 14.71 -7.65 26.09
N CYS A 171 13.95 -6.62 26.45
CA CYS A 171 14.34 -5.69 27.51
C CYS A 171 14.55 -6.40 28.85
N LEU A 172 13.66 -7.35 29.19
CA LEU A 172 13.74 -8.10 30.44
C LEU A 172 14.93 -9.06 30.45
N PHE A 173 15.14 -9.81 29.36
CA PHE A 173 16.30 -10.69 29.25
C PHE A 173 17.62 -9.92 29.20
N GLY A 174 17.66 -8.74 28.58
CA GLY A 174 18.82 -7.86 28.61
C GLY A 174 19.17 -7.38 30.02
N TRP A 175 18.16 -7.15 30.86
CA TRP A 175 18.36 -6.71 32.25
C TRP A 175 18.75 -7.87 33.20
N MET A 176 18.22 -9.08 32.97
CA MET A 176 18.39 -10.21 33.91
C MET A 176 19.43 -11.26 33.49
N VAL A 177 19.73 -11.39 32.20
CA VAL A 177 20.57 -12.49 31.67
C VAL A 177 21.91 -11.98 31.15
N HIS A 178 21.92 -11.16 30.10
CA HIS A 178 23.16 -10.66 29.49
C HIS A 178 22.92 -9.37 28.69
N GLU A 179 23.87 -8.44 28.80
CA GLU A 179 23.82 -7.10 28.20
C GLU A 179 23.78 -7.10 26.66
N PHE A 180 24.32 -8.12 25.98
CA PHE A 180 24.31 -8.18 24.51
C PHE A 180 22.92 -8.31 23.90
N LEU A 181 21.92 -8.76 24.68
CA LEU A 181 20.55 -8.83 24.19
C LEU A 181 19.97 -7.44 23.91
N TYR A 182 20.54 -6.37 24.50
CA TYR A 182 20.16 -5.00 24.15
C TYR A 182 20.48 -4.65 22.69
N SER A 183 21.41 -5.33 22.02
CA SER A 183 21.74 -5.08 20.62
C SER A 183 20.57 -5.38 19.67
N PHE A 184 19.70 -6.34 20.03
CA PHE A 184 18.48 -6.60 19.26
C PHE A 184 17.47 -5.45 19.32
N LEU A 185 17.48 -4.63 20.37
CA LEU A 185 16.56 -3.48 20.47
C LEU A 185 16.89 -2.39 19.44
N LEU A 186 18.12 -2.35 18.90
CA LEU A 186 18.51 -1.39 17.85
C LEU A 186 17.72 -1.61 16.55
N PHE A 187 17.23 -2.83 16.30
CA PHE A 187 16.37 -3.11 15.15
C PHE A 187 15.04 -2.34 15.17
N ASP A 188 14.64 -1.73 16.30
CA ASP A 188 13.48 -0.83 16.35
C ASP A 188 13.59 0.37 15.41
N ILE A 189 14.81 0.73 14.97
CA ILE A 189 15.01 1.75 13.94
C ILE A 189 14.22 1.44 12.65
N VAL A 190 14.10 0.16 12.29
CA VAL A 190 13.37 -0.30 11.11
C VAL A 190 11.87 -0.07 11.27
N ALA A 191 11.33 -0.36 12.46
CA ALA A 191 9.91 -0.22 12.73
C ALA A 191 9.48 1.25 12.79
N ARG A 192 10.40 2.13 13.23
CA ARG A 192 10.20 3.58 13.44
C ARG A 192 10.18 4.41 12.15
N TYR A 193 11.01 4.07 11.17
CA TYR A 193 11.18 4.87 9.96
C TYR A 193 10.59 4.18 8.73
N ASP A 194 9.58 4.81 8.13
CA ASP A 194 8.91 4.29 6.92
C ASP A 194 9.86 4.10 5.74
N THR A 195 10.87 4.97 5.62
CA THR A 195 11.90 4.87 4.58
C THR A 195 12.70 3.58 4.69
N LEU A 196 13.18 3.23 5.89
CA LEU A 196 13.90 1.97 6.13
C LEU A 196 12.98 0.75 5.96
N ARG A 197 11.74 0.85 6.43
CA ARG A 197 10.73 -0.21 6.20
C ARG A 197 10.52 -0.46 4.71
N ASN A 198 10.46 0.59 3.91
CA ASN A 198 10.32 0.48 2.45
C ASN A 198 11.57 -0.14 1.80
N VAL A 199 12.77 0.19 2.29
CA VAL A 199 14.01 -0.45 1.83
C VAL A 199 13.98 -1.95 2.11
N ILE A 200 13.59 -2.38 3.32
CA ILE A 200 13.47 -3.82 3.61
C ILE A 200 12.36 -4.46 2.79
N LYS A 201 11.23 -3.76 2.60
CA LYS A 201 10.11 -4.23 1.79
C LYS A 201 10.50 -4.49 0.34
N SER A 202 11.45 -3.74 -0.21
CA SER A 202 11.98 -3.98 -1.57
C SER A 202 12.59 -5.38 -1.71
N VAL A 203 13.30 -5.86 -0.69
CA VAL A 203 13.93 -7.17 -0.68
C VAL A 203 12.90 -8.25 -0.32
N THR A 204 12.03 -7.99 0.67
CA THR A 204 11.09 -9.03 1.14
C THR A 204 9.93 -9.30 0.20
N ARG A 205 9.51 -8.32 -0.64
CA ARG A 205 8.41 -8.51 -1.60
C ARG A 205 8.70 -9.60 -2.62
N ASN A 206 9.92 -9.62 -3.18
CA ASN A 206 10.36 -10.61 -4.15
C ASN A 206 11.36 -11.63 -3.55
N LEU A 207 11.27 -11.88 -2.24
CA LEU A 207 12.17 -12.80 -1.55
C LEU A 207 12.16 -14.21 -2.18
N LYS A 208 11.02 -14.66 -2.70
CA LYS A 208 10.91 -15.94 -3.42
C LYS A 208 11.84 -16.00 -4.64
N SER A 209 11.89 -14.94 -5.43
CA SER A 209 12.76 -14.86 -6.61
C SER A 209 14.23 -14.81 -6.19
N ILE A 210 14.56 -14.00 -5.18
CA ILE A 210 15.92 -13.91 -4.63
C ILE A 210 16.38 -15.28 -4.09
N LEU A 211 15.53 -15.97 -3.33
CA LEU A 211 15.81 -17.30 -2.81
C LEU A 211 16.02 -18.31 -3.94
N LEU A 212 15.20 -18.27 -5.00
CA LEU A 212 15.36 -19.14 -6.16
C LEU A 212 16.69 -18.87 -6.89
N THR A 213 17.09 -17.60 -7.03
CA THR A 213 18.39 -17.24 -7.60
C THR A 213 19.56 -17.68 -6.72
N ALA A 214 19.42 -17.61 -5.40
CA ALA A 214 20.42 -18.12 -4.46
C ALA A 214 20.55 -19.65 -4.51
N ILE A 215 19.42 -20.37 -4.65
CA ILE A 215 19.41 -21.82 -4.87
C ILE A 215 20.09 -22.18 -6.19
N LEU A 216 19.79 -21.46 -7.28
CA LEU A 216 20.47 -21.64 -8.56
C LEU A 216 21.99 -21.41 -8.44
N ALA A 217 22.40 -20.34 -7.75
CA ALA A 217 23.81 -20.05 -7.47
C ALA A 217 24.47 -21.21 -6.68
N LEU A 218 23.80 -21.72 -5.65
CA LEU A 218 24.29 -22.83 -4.85
C LEU A 218 24.44 -24.13 -5.67
N ILE A 219 23.49 -24.42 -6.56
CA ILE A 219 23.57 -25.58 -7.48
C ILE A 219 24.77 -25.43 -8.41
N LEU A 220 24.99 -24.23 -8.97
CA LEU A 220 26.15 -24.01 -9.84
C LEU A 220 27.47 -24.11 -9.08
N ILE A 221 27.57 -23.51 -7.89
CA ILE A 221 28.75 -23.64 -7.01
C ILE A 221 29.00 -25.11 -6.68
N PHE A 222 27.95 -25.90 -6.43
CA PHE A 222 28.06 -27.33 -6.20
C PHE A 222 28.65 -28.08 -7.41
N LEU A 223 28.19 -27.77 -8.63
CA LEU A 223 28.74 -28.35 -9.86
C LEU A 223 30.21 -27.95 -10.08
N TYR A 224 30.56 -26.68 -9.86
CA TYR A 224 31.93 -26.20 -9.92
C TYR A 224 32.82 -26.89 -8.86
N SER A 225 32.29 -27.14 -7.66
CA SER A 225 33.02 -27.84 -6.59
C SER A 225 33.29 -29.30 -6.93
N ILE A 226 32.35 -30.01 -7.58
CA ILE A 226 32.58 -31.38 -8.09
C ILE A 226 33.68 -31.37 -9.15
N PHE A 227 33.61 -30.42 -10.09
CA PHE A 227 34.61 -30.30 -11.14
C PHE A 227 35.99 -29.99 -10.56
N GLY A 228 36.08 -29.04 -9.62
CA GLY A 228 37.30 -28.73 -8.89
C GLY A 228 37.88 -29.91 -8.12
N TYR A 229 37.03 -30.69 -7.43
CA TYR A 229 37.45 -31.87 -6.66
C TYR A 229 38.05 -32.98 -7.55
N ILE A 230 37.48 -33.20 -8.74
CA ILE A 230 37.92 -34.27 -9.65
C ILE A 230 39.17 -33.86 -10.44
N PHE A 231 39.19 -32.64 -10.98
CA PHE A 231 40.26 -32.21 -11.91
C PHE A 231 41.41 -31.46 -11.22
N PHE A 232 41.16 -30.80 -10.09
CA PHE A 232 42.12 -29.94 -9.40
C PHE A 232 42.23 -30.22 -7.88
N PRO A 233 42.35 -31.49 -7.43
CA PRO A 233 42.36 -31.80 -6.01
C PRO A 233 43.54 -31.15 -5.25
N GLY A 234 44.67 -30.93 -5.93
CA GLY A 234 45.89 -30.36 -5.35
C GLY A 234 45.98 -28.83 -5.34
N ASP A 235 45.03 -28.12 -5.95
CA ASP A 235 45.11 -26.67 -6.12
C ASP A 235 44.40 -25.87 -5.01
N PHE A 236 43.57 -26.54 -4.20
CA PHE A 236 42.86 -25.96 -3.05
C PHE A 236 43.76 -25.92 -1.81
N LEU A 237 44.84 -25.16 -1.91
CA LEU A 237 45.80 -24.94 -0.83
C LEU A 237 45.49 -23.62 -0.15
N MET A 238 45.19 -23.67 1.15
CA MET A 238 44.91 -22.48 1.94
C MET A 238 46.07 -22.23 2.90
N PRO A 239 46.58 -20.99 2.99
CA PRO A 239 47.53 -20.63 4.03
C PRO A 239 46.86 -20.73 5.39
N THR A 240 47.36 -21.60 6.25
CA THR A 240 46.95 -21.70 7.64
C THR A 240 48.08 -21.23 8.55
N HIS A 241 47.71 -20.46 9.57
CA HIS A 241 48.60 -20.21 10.68
C HIS A 241 48.43 -21.39 11.65
N PRO A 242 49.51 -22.04 12.09
CA PRO A 242 49.39 -23.07 13.11
C PRO A 242 48.73 -22.45 14.34
N ASN A 243 47.69 -23.10 14.87
CA ASN A 243 47.17 -22.71 16.17
C ASN A 243 48.31 -22.97 17.18
N ASP A 244 48.67 -21.96 17.99
CA ASP A 244 49.67 -22.05 19.07
C ASP A 244 49.36 -23.11 20.15
N LEU A 245 48.39 -23.99 19.91
CA LEU A 245 47.93 -25.05 20.80
C LEU A 245 48.33 -26.44 20.31
N GLN A 246 49.49 -26.58 19.67
CA GLN A 246 50.20 -27.86 19.63
C GLN A 246 51.29 -27.87 20.70
N SER A 247 50.84 -28.02 21.94
CA SER A 247 51.50 -28.77 23.03
C SER A 247 52.98 -29.11 22.79
N CYS A 248 53.87 -28.22 23.21
CA CYS A 248 55.25 -28.55 23.55
C CYS A 248 55.24 -29.49 24.77
N THR A 249 55.00 -30.78 24.57
CA THR A 249 55.08 -31.83 25.60
C THR A 249 56.28 -32.75 25.39
N SER A 250 57.41 -32.18 24.97
CA SER A 250 58.71 -32.83 25.12
C SER A 250 59.78 -31.77 25.23
N GLU A 251 60.61 -31.90 26.25
CA GLU A 251 61.75 -31.04 26.59
C GLU A 251 62.77 -30.96 25.44
N SER A 252 62.47 -30.20 24.40
CA SER A 252 63.42 -29.64 23.43
C SER A 252 62.65 -28.71 22.49
N CYS A 253 62.44 -27.47 22.90
CA CYS A 253 62.09 -26.39 21.98
C CYS A 253 63.34 -25.53 21.82
N THR A 254 64.14 -25.83 20.79
CA THR A 254 65.08 -24.85 20.24
C THR A 254 64.30 -23.62 19.76
N GLU A 255 64.90 -22.44 19.93
CA GLU A 255 64.30 -21.12 19.70
C GLU A 255 63.43 -21.02 18.42
N PRO A 256 62.38 -20.18 18.44
CA PRO A 256 61.54 -19.98 17.26
C PRO A 256 62.40 -19.38 16.15
N ASP A 257 62.65 -20.17 15.11
CA ASP A 257 63.24 -19.66 13.89
C ASP A 257 62.32 -18.55 13.37
N ASN A 258 62.90 -17.39 13.03
CA ASN A 258 62.18 -16.18 12.63
C ASN A 258 61.65 -16.29 11.19
N GLY A 259 60.97 -17.40 10.88
CA GLY A 259 60.25 -17.63 9.65
C GLY A 259 58.77 -17.80 9.98
N TRP A 260 57.94 -16.85 9.56
CA TRP A 260 56.51 -17.08 9.41
C TRP A 260 56.31 -18.09 8.27
N GLU A 261 56.68 -19.36 8.48
CA GLU A 261 56.44 -20.42 7.50
C GLU A 261 54.93 -20.63 7.42
N VAL A 262 54.36 -20.09 6.35
CA VAL A 262 52.94 -20.28 6.03
C VAL A 262 52.75 -21.73 5.62
N HIS A 263 52.16 -22.53 6.53
CA HIS A 263 51.78 -23.90 6.20
C HIS A 263 50.59 -23.86 5.24
N MET A 264 50.71 -24.56 4.13
CA MET A 264 49.63 -24.69 3.15
C MET A 264 48.85 -25.97 3.45
N GLU A 265 47.60 -25.83 3.88
CA GLU A 265 46.73 -26.95 4.17
C GLU A 265 45.76 -27.21 3.00
N SER A 266 45.63 -28.48 2.62
CA SER A 266 44.68 -28.91 1.59
C SER A 266 43.25 -28.82 2.10
N SER A 267 42.54 -27.77 1.70
CA SER A 267 41.17 -27.45 2.15
C SER A 267 40.06 -28.21 1.41
N CYS A 268 40.40 -29.03 0.41
CA CYS A 268 39.47 -29.81 -0.42
C CYS A 268 39.75 -31.32 -0.31
N SER A 269 39.93 -31.85 0.91
CA SER A 269 40.12 -33.30 1.14
C SER A 269 38.84 -34.12 0.94
N THR A 270 37.69 -33.53 1.26
CA THR A 270 36.36 -34.10 1.02
C THR A 270 35.56 -33.19 0.09
N LEU A 271 34.62 -33.77 -0.68
CA LEU A 271 33.74 -32.99 -1.56
C LEU A 271 32.96 -31.92 -0.77
N PHE A 272 32.51 -32.26 0.44
CA PHE A 272 31.82 -31.31 1.31
C PHE A 272 32.70 -30.11 1.68
N MET A 273 33.95 -30.35 2.10
CA MET A 273 34.89 -29.25 2.38
C MET A 273 35.20 -28.44 1.12
N CYS A 274 35.25 -29.07 -0.05
CA CYS A 274 35.44 -28.34 -1.31
C CYS A 274 34.27 -27.40 -1.63
N ILE A 275 33.03 -27.83 -1.37
CA ILE A 275 31.83 -26.99 -1.52
C ILE A 275 31.87 -25.81 -0.56
N ILE A 276 32.19 -26.05 0.72
CA ILE A 276 32.28 -24.99 1.73
C ILE A 276 33.39 -24.00 1.39
N THR A 277 34.57 -24.48 0.98
CA THR A 277 35.70 -23.63 0.58
C THR A 277 35.36 -22.79 -0.65
N THR A 278 34.76 -23.39 -1.68
CA THR A 278 34.33 -22.69 -2.89
C THR A 278 33.22 -21.66 -2.60
N LEU A 279 32.29 -21.98 -1.70
CA LEU A 279 31.24 -21.05 -1.27
C LEU A 279 31.80 -19.89 -0.45
N LYS A 280 32.66 -20.18 0.54
CA LYS A 280 33.20 -19.18 1.48
C LYS A 280 34.17 -18.23 0.80
N GLU A 281 35.15 -18.76 0.08
CA GLU A 281 36.24 -17.96 -0.47
C GLU A 281 35.98 -17.60 -1.93
N GLY A 282 35.38 -18.50 -2.71
CA GLY A 282 35.09 -18.24 -4.13
C GLY A 282 34.01 -17.16 -4.34
N VAL A 283 32.99 -17.06 -3.48
CA VAL A 283 31.97 -16.01 -3.58
C VAL A 283 32.43 -14.68 -2.98
N ARG A 284 33.30 -14.72 -1.97
CA ARG A 284 33.76 -13.53 -1.25
C ARG A 284 34.93 -12.83 -1.96
N ALA A 285 35.79 -13.59 -2.63
CA ALA A 285 36.88 -13.04 -3.42
C ALA A 285 36.33 -12.34 -4.68
N GLY A 286 36.72 -11.08 -4.88
CA GLY A 286 36.19 -10.26 -5.98
C GLY A 286 36.46 -10.81 -7.38
N GLY A 287 37.53 -11.60 -7.58
CA GLY A 287 37.85 -12.29 -8.83
C GLY A 287 37.34 -13.74 -8.91
N GLY A 288 36.57 -14.20 -7.92
CA GLY A 288 36.07 -15.57 -7.86
C GLY A 288 37.08 -16.57 -7.28
N ILE A 289 36.87 -17.85 -7.58
CA ILE A 289 37.67 -18.97 -7.03
C ILE A 289 39.16 -18.92 -7.45
N SER A 290 39.48 -18.28 -8.58
CA SER A 290 40.85 -18.14 -9.09
C SER A 290 41.80 -17.40 -8.16
N ASP A 291 41.28 -16.46 -7.34
CA ASP A 291 42.11 -15.68 -6.42
C ASP A 291 42.58 -16.51 -5.22
N VAL A 292 41.90 -17.63 -4.96
CA VAL A 292 42.10 -18.47 -3.78
C VAL A 292 42.96 -19.68 -4.10
N LEU A 293 42.77 -20.28 -5.28
CA LEU A 293 43.52 -21.47 -5.65
C LEU A 293 44.95 -21.10 -6.09
N ARG A 294 45.84 -22.10 -6.04
CA ARG A 294 47.22 -21.96 -6.51
C ARG A 294 47.25 -21.47 -7.96
N LYS A 295 48.13 -20.51 -8.24
CA LYS A 295 48.40 -20.02 -9.61
C LYS A 295 49.09 -21.12 -10.42
N PRO A 296 48.51 -21.59 -11.54
CA PRO A 296 49.09 -22.66 -12.35
C PRO A 296 50.30 -22.15 -13.15
N HIS A 297 51.27 -23.02 -13.41
CA HIS A 297 52.39 -22.70 -14.31
C HIS A 297 51.95 -22.84 -15.77
N SER A 298 52.44 -21.97 -16.66
CA SER A 298 52.18 -21.99 -18.11
C SER A 298 52.51 -23.30 -18.86
N GLN A 299 53.27 -24.22 -18.26
CA GLN A 299 53.69 -25.48 -18.90
C GLN A 299 52.87 -26.69 -18.41
N GLU A 300 51.93 -26.49 -17.48
CA GLU A 300 51.08 -27.57 -16.98
C GLU A 300 50.04 -27.97 -18.04
N PRO A 301 49.80 -29.29 -18.25
CA PRO A 301 48.90 -29.77 -19.29
C PRO A 301 47.45 -29.33 -19.11
N LEU A 302 47.05 -29.00 -17.88
CA LEU A 302 45.69 -28.57 -17.51
C LEU A 302 45.54 -27.04 -17.43
N PHE A 303 46.55 -26.26 -17.84
CA PHE A 303 46.54 -24.80 -17.74
C PHE A 303 45.31 -24.17 -18.44
N PHE A 304 44.99 -24.61 -19.66
CA PHE A 304 43.88 -24.05 -20.42
C PHE A 304 42.51 -24.44 -19.85
N VAL A 305 42.38 -25.68 -19.35
CA VAL A 305 41.15 -26.14 -18.68
C VAL A 305 40.95 -25.35 -17.40
N ARG A 306 42.02 -25.08 -16.65
CA ARG A 306 41.96 -24.26 -15.45
C ARG A 306 41.61 -22.81 -15.75
N PHE A 307 42.23 -22.20 -16.76
CA PHE A 307 41.89 -20.85 -17.21
C PHE A 307 40.40 -20.72 -17.56
N LEU A 308 39.85 -21.68 -18.30
CA LEU A 308 38.42 -21.67 -18.65
C LEU A 308 37.53 -21.86 -17.42
N TYR A 309 37.92 -22.73 -16.49
CA TYR A 309 37.20 -22.94 -15.22
C TYR A 309 37.14 -21.66 -14.38
N ASP A 310 38.28 -20.98 -14.23
CA ASP A 310 38.41 -19.74 -13.47
C ASP A 310 37.60 -18.61 -14.12
N LEU A 311 37.72 -18.46 -15.44
CA LEU A 311 36.98 -17.46 -16.22
C LEU A 311 35.46 -17.71 -16.20
N SER A 312 35.04 -18.96 -16.38
CA SER A 312 33.62 -19.30 -16.40
C SER A 312 32.99 -19.13 -15.02
N PHE A 313 33.71 -19.48 -13.95
CA PHE A 313 33.25 -19.23 -12.59
C PHE A 313 33.05 -17.72 -12.33
N PHE A 314 34.03 -16.89 -12.69
CA PHE A 314 33.94 -15.45 -12.51
C PHE A 314 32.79 -14.82 -13.31
N LEU A 315 32.66 -15.14 -14.60
CA LEU A 315 31.61 -14.57 -15.44
C LEU A 315 30.21 -15.06 -15.05
N ILE A 316 30.04 -16.37 -14.88
CA ILE A 316 28.71 -16.97 -14.67
C ILE A 316 28.24 -16.79 -13.23
N VAL A 317 29.08 -17.16 -12.25
CA VAL A 317 28.67 -17.19 -10.84
C VAL A 317 28.72 -15.80 -10.22
N ILE A 318 29.82 -15.07 -10.37
CA ILE A 318 30.00 -13.76 -9.73
C ILE A 318 29.25 -12.66 -10.49
N ILE A 319 29.62 -12.40 -11.75
CA ILE A 319 29.08 -11.26 -12.49
C ILE A 319 27.59 -11.46 -12.83
N ILE A 320 27.25 -12.56 -13.51
CA ILE A 320 25.89 -12.75 -14.02
C ILE A 320 24.91 -13.01 -12.89
N ILE A 321 25.18 -13.98 -12.01
CA ILE A 321 24.19 -14.41 -11.00
C ILE A 321 24.23 -13.55 -9.74
N ILE A 322 25.37 -13.46 -9.06
CA ILE A 322 25.40 -12.83 -7.74
C ILE A 322 25.31 -11.31 -7.84
N GLN A 323 26.01 -10.70 -8.79
CA GLN A 323 26.00 -9.25 -8.96
C GLN A 323 24.80 -8.79 -9.80
N ASN A 324 24.71 -9.17 -11.08
CA ASN A 324 23.72 -8.55 -11.97
C ASN A 324 22.29 -9.06 -11.76
N LEU A 325 22.09 -10.36 -11.50
CA LEU A 325 20.74 -10.92 -11.36
C LEU A 325 20.11 -10.54 -10.01
N ILE A 326 20.82 -10.70 -8.88
CA ILE A 326 20.28 -10.35 -7.56
C ILE A 326 20.07 -8.83 -7.44
N PHE A 327 21.05 -8.00 -7.82
CA PHE A 327 20.85 -6.54 -7.81
C PHE A 327 19.79 -6.11 -8.82
N GLY A 328 19.69 -6.76 -9.98
CA GLY A 328 18.63 -6.53 -10.97
C GLY A 328 17.23 -6.74 -10.37
N VAL A 329 16.99 -7.88 -9.73
CA VAL A 329 15.70 -8.17 -9.06
C VAL A 329 15.38 -7.14 -7.97
N ILE A 330 16.38 -6.69 -7.20
CA ILE A 330 16.20 -5.67 -6.17
C ILE A 330 15.90 -4.29 -6.78
N ILE A 331 16.58 -3.90 -7.86
CA ILE A 331 16.33 -2.61 -8.54
C ILE A 331 14.91 -2.59 -9.13
N ASP A 332 14.48 -3.69 -9.75
CA ASP A 332 13.13 -3.82 -10.30
C ASP A 332 12.06 -3.71 -9.19
N THR A 333 12.27 -4.34 -8.03
CA THR A 333 11.32 -4.22 -6.91
C THR A 333 11.23 -2.80 -6.36
N PHE A 334 12.34 -2.06 -6.35
CA PHE A 334 12.36 -0.65 -5.97
C PHE A 334 11.58 0.21 -6.96
N ALA A 335 11.74 -0.05 -8.26
CA ALA A 335 10.97 0.63 -9.30
C ALA A 335 9.47 0.37 -9.13
N ASP A 336 9.07 -0.89 -8.91
CA ASP A 336 7.68 -1.27 -8.68
C ASP A 336 7.07 -0.60 -7.45
N LEU A 337 7.78 -0.60 -6.32
CA LEU A 337 7.32 0.03 -5.09
C LEU A 337 7.14 1.55 -5.26
N ARG A 338 8.02 2.19 -6.03
CA ARG A 338 7.91 3.62 -6.34
C ARG A 338 6.73 3.89 -7.26
N ALA A 339 6.55 3.10 -8.32
CA ALA A 339 5.42 3.22 -9.24
C ALA A 339 4.08 3.00 -8.52
N GLU A 340 4.00 1.99 -7.64
CA GLU A 340 2.79 1.73 -6.84
C GLU A 340 2.47 2.89 -5.89
N LYS A 341 3.49 3.44 -5.21
CA LYS A 341 3.32 4.61 -4.33
C LYS A 341 2.83 5.81 -5.13
N ASN A 342 3.48 6.13 -6.25
CA ASN A 342 3.11 7.25 -7.10
C ASN A 342 1.66 7.10 -7.62
N ARG A 343 1.29 5.91 -8.09
CA ARG A 343 -0.07 5.62 -8.55
C ARG A 343 -1.11 5.81 -7.44
N LYS A 344 -0.82 5.38 -6.20
CA LYS A 344 -1.73 5.59 -5.05
C LYS A 344 -1.87 7.07 -4.71
N GLU A 345 -0.76 7.82 -4.71
CA GLU A 345 -0.80 9.27 -4.46
C GLU A 345 -1.54 10.02 -5.57
N GLU A 346 -1.39 9.60 -6.82
CA GLU A 346 -2.13 10.15 -7.96
C GLU A 346 -3.63 9.87 -7.85
N MET A 347 -4.02 8.62 -7.58
CA MET A 347 -5.42 8.26 -7.33
C MET A 347 -6.02 9.09 -6.18
N LEU A 348 -5.33 9.22 -5.04
CA LEU A 348 -5.82 10.00 -3.90
C LEU A 348 -6.01 11.49 -4.22
N LYS A 349 -5.24 12.05 -5.16
CA LYS A 349 -5.33 13.47 -5.56
C LYS A 349 -6.35 13.73 -6.68
N ASN A 350 -6.52 12.76 -7.56
CA ASN A 350 -7.28 12.91 -8.79
C ASN A 350 -8.62 12.17 -8.78
N THR A 351 -8.90 11.33 -7.79
CA THR A 351 -10.19 10.62 -7.67
C THR A 351 -10.84 10.89 -6.34
N CYS A 352 -12.15 11.10 -6.33
CA CYS A 352 -12.91 11.27 -5.09
C CYS A 352 -13.08 9.93 -4.38
N PHE A 353 -12.80 9.89 -3.07
CA PHE A 353 -12.81 8.65 -2.27
C PHE A 353 -14.19 7.98 -2.19
N ILE A 354 -15.28 8.77 -2.20
CA ILE A 354 -16.64 8.25 -2.01
C ILE A 354 -17.23 7.79 -3.35
N CYS A 355 -17.31 8.71 -4.33
CA CYS A 355 -17.97 8.41 -5.61
C CYS A 355 -17.04 7.81 -6.67
N GLY A 356 -15.71 7.89 -6.52
CA GLY A 356 -14.76 7.38 -7.50
C GLY A 356 -14.68 8.21 -8.80
N LEU A 357 -15.25 9.41 -8.84
CA LEU A 357 -15.14 10.30 -10.01
C LEU A 357 -13.75 10.94 -10.07
N GLU A 358 -13.22 11.05 -11.29
CA GLU A 358 -11.97 11.72 -11.58
C GLU A 358 -12.12 13.24 -11.58
N ARG A 359 -11.05 13.94 -11.18
CA ARG A 359 -10.93 15.41 -11.14
C ARG A 359 -11.28 16.06 -12.48
N VAL A 360 -10.92 15.40 -13.58
CA VAL A 360 -11.16 15.88 -14.96
C VAL A 360 -12.65 16.10 -15.25
N LYS A 361 -13.55 15.33 -14.62
CA LYS A 361 -15.01 15.49 -14.82
C LYS A 361 -15.59 16.78 -14.23
N PHE A 362 -14.85 17.41 -13.31
CA PHE A 362 -15.23 18.67 -12.67
C PHE A 362 -14.54 19.87 -13.34
N GLU A 363 -13.70 19.65 -14.35
CA GLU A 363 -13.13 20.74 -15.14
C GLU A 363 -14.23 21.41 -15.95
N ASN A 364 -14.28 22.74 -15.91
CA ASN A 364 -15.30 23.57 -16.57
C ASN A 364 -16.74 23.39 -16.05
N LYS A 365 -16.90 22.89 -14.82
CA LYS A 365 -18.17 22.83 -14.10
C LYS A 365 -18.25 23.93 -13.05
N GLU A 366 -19.47 24.26 -12.60
CA GLU A 366 -19.66 25.29 -11.56
C GLU A 366 -19.03 24.88 -10.21
N VAL A 367 -19.08 23.58 -9.89
CA VAL A 367 -18.51 23.04 -8.65
C VAL A 367 -17.09 22.53 -8.88
N THR A 368 -16.14 23.06 -8.12
CA THR A 368 -14.75 22.60 -8.14
C THR A 368 -14.56 21.26 -7.44
N PHE A 369 -13.54 20.50 -7.83
CA PHE A 369 -13.23 19.20 -7.22
C PHE A 369 -12.92 19.31 -5.72
N GLU A 370 -12.27 20.38 -5.28
CA GLU A 370 -11.97 20.63 -3.87
C GLU A 370 -13.25 20.89 -3.05
N GLU A 371 -14.20 21.65 -3.59
CA GLU A 371 -15.49 21.90 -2.95
C GLU A 371 -16.32 20.61 -2.86
N HIS A 372 -16.32 19.81 -3.94
CA HIS A 372 -16.95 18.50 -3.99
C HIS A 372 -16.45 17.57 -2.88
N ILE A 373 -15.13 17.46 -2.67
CA ILE A 373 -14.58 16.59 -1.61
C ILE A 373 -14.88 17.13 -0.21
N LYS A 374 -14.86 18.46 -0.02
CA LYS A 374 -14.96 19.05 1.32
C LYS A 374 -16.39 19.18 1.81
N HIS A 375 -17.33 19.52 0.93
CA HIS A 375 -18.71 19.84 1.31
C HIS A 375 -19.69 18.72 0.91
N GLU A 376 -19.61 18.18 -0.31
CA GLU A 376 -20.53 17.12 -0.75
C GLU A 376 -20.09 15.72 -0.28
N HIS A 377 -18.85 15.34 -0.56
CA HIS A 377 -18.31 13.98 -0.37
C HIS A 377 -17.19 13.94 0.67
N SER A 378 -17.41 14.59 1.81
CA SER A 378 -16.49 14.53 2.95
C SER A 378 -16.55 13.18 3.64
N LEU A 379 -15.40 12.49 3.69
CA LEU A 379 -15.23 11.21 4.39
C LEU A 379 -15.78 11.24 5.82
N TRP A 380 -15.55 12.34 6.54
CA TRP A 380 -15.92 12.46 7.94
C TRP A 380 -17.43 12.57 8.16
N HIS A 381 -18.16 13.23 7.24
CA HIS A 381 -19.61 13.34 7.35
C HIS A 381 -20.29 11.98 7.25
N TYR A 382 -19.81 11.09 6.37
CA TYR A 382 -20.30 9.70 6.29
C TYR A 382 -20.03 8.93 7.58
N LEU A 383 -18.84 9.07 8.17
CA LEU A 383 -18.51 8.43 9.44
C LEU A 383 -19.39 8.94 10.58
N PHE A 384 -19.58 10.25 10.69
CA PHE A 384 -20.44 10.86 11.71
C PHE A 384 -21.89 10.41 11.55
N PHE A 385 -22.39 10.28 10.32
CA PHE A 385 -23.74 9.80 10.07
C PHE A 385 -23.94 8.33 10.49
N ILE A 386 -22.96 7.46 10.21
CA ILE A 386 -23.01 6.06 10.66
C ILE A 386 -23.01 5.96 12.19
N VAL A 387 -22.17 6.75 12.87
CA VAL A 387 -22.16 6.81 14.34
C VAL A 387 -23.49 7.35 14.86
N TYR A 388 -24.03 8.41 14.24
CA TYR A 388 -25.31 9.03 14.59
C TYR A 388 -26.46 8.02 14.55
N ILE A 389 -26.61 7.26 13.45
CA ILE A 389 -27.63 6.21 13.31
C ILE A 389 -27.49 5.14 14.41
N LYS A 390 -26.25 4.74 14.75
CA LYS A 390 -26.02 3.74 15.79
C LYS A 390 -26.33 4.23 17.20
N THR A 391 -26.23 5.53 17.46
CA THR A 391 -26.50 6.11 18.79
C THR A 391 -27.94 6.56 18.99
N LYS A 392 -28.64 6.88 17.91
CA LYS A 392 -30.02 7.36 17.93
C LYS A 392 -31.00 6.19 18.12
N GLU A 393 -32.11 6.46 18.79
CA GLU A 393 -33.16 5.45 19.00
C GLU A 393 -33.88 5.13 17.68
N SER A 394 -34.13 3.85 17.42
CA SER A 394 -34.73 3.38 16.17
C SER A 394 -36.15 3.88 15.91
N THR A 395 -36.85 4.35 16.94
CA THR A 395 -38.20 4.91 16.88
C THR A 395 -38.23 6.34 16.33
N GLU A 396 -37.09 7.05 16.36
CA GLU A 396 -36.95 8.43 15.90
C GLU A 396 -36.32 8.55 14.51
N PHE A 397 -36.12 7.42 13.83
CA PHE A 397 -35.53 7.41 12.49
C PHE A 397 -36.48 8.06 11.47
N THR A 398 -35.91 8.95 10.65
CA THR A 398 -36.60 9.43 9.45
C THR A 398 -36.60 8.36 8.36
N GLY A 399 -37.45 8.48 7.33
CA GLY A 399 -37.52 7.49 6.24
C GLY A 399 -36.15 7.09 5.64
N PRO A 400 -35.30 8.07 5.26
CA PRO A 400 -33.95 7.78 4.77
C PRO A 400 -33.01 7.17 5.82
N GLU A 401 -33.13 7.57 7.09
CA GLU A 401 -32.33 7.01 8.19
C GLU A 401 -32.68 5.54 8.44
N SER A 402 -33.96 5.19 8.44
CA SER A 402 -34.43 3.81 8.55
C SER A 402 -33.88 2.95 7.42
N TYR A 403 -33.94 3.45 6.18
CA TYR A 403 -33.38 2.75 5.02
C TYR A 403 -31.88 2.46 5.19
N VAL A 404 -31.09 3.46 5.59
CA VAL A 404 -29.63 3.26 5.81
C VAL A 404 -29.37 2.35 7.00
N SER A 405 -30.15 2.44 8.08
CA SER A 405 -30.07 1.55 9.23
C SER A 405 -30.30 0.09 8.83
N ASP A 406 -31.33 -0.19 8.03
CA ASP A 406 -31.64 -1.54 7.57
C ASP A 406 -30.52 -2.12 6.69
N MET A 407 -29.95 -1.30 5.81
CA MET A 407 -28.81 -1.68 4.96
C MET A 407 -27.54 -1.99 5.78
N ILE A 408 -27.29 -1.22 6.86
CA ILE A 408 -26.16 -1.45 7.77
C ILE A 408 -26.36 -2.70 8.65
N ASN A 409 -27.59 -2.98 9.07
CA ASN A 409 -27.90 -4.10 9.97
C ASN A 409 -28.02 -5.44 9.23
N THR A 410 -28.12 -5.43 7.90
CA THR A 410 -28.07 -6.64 7.08
C THR A 410 -26.69 -7.31 7.19
N SER A 411 -26.63 -8.65 7.19
CA SER A 411 -25.37 -9.41 7.27
C SER A 411 -25.21 -10.30 6.04
N PRO A 412 -24.31 -9.98 5.09
CA PRO A 412 -23.34 -8.87 5.08
C PRO A 412 -23.99 -7.48 4.86
N PRO A 413 -23.35 -6.39 5.32
CA PRO A 413 -23.87 -5.04 5.17
C PRO A 413 -23.90 -4.65 3.70
N ASP A 414 -25.03 -4.07 3.27
CA ASP A 414 -25.19 -3.60 1.90
C ASP A 414 -24.57 -2.19 1.74
N LEU A 415 -23.73 -2.03 0.72
CA LEU A 415 -22.99 -0.81 0.40
C LEU A 415 -23.55 -0.08 -0.83
N GLU A 416 -24.76 -0.41 -1.27
CA GLU A 416 -25.41 0.24 -2.41
C GLU A 416 -25.89 1.68 -2.12
N TRP A 417 -26.09 2.03 -0.85
CA TRP A 417 -26.50 3.38 -0.46
C TRP A 417 -25.41 4.44 -0.69
N PHE A 418 -24.13 4.04 -0.83
CA PHE A 418 -23.05 4.94 -1.22
C PHE A 418 -23.15 5.30 -2.72
N PRO A 419 -22.93 6.57 -3.10
CA PRO A 419 -22.93 6.94 -4.51
C PRO A 419 -21.74 6.30 -5.24
N ARG A 420 -22.00 5.62 -6.36
CA ARG A 420 -20.96 5.02 -7.22
C ARG A 420 -20.93 5.71 -8.57
N LEU A 421 -19.79 6.30 -8.91
CA LEU A 421 -19.54 7.00 -10.19
C LEU A 421 -20.58 8.07 -10.54
N ARG A 422 -21.22 8.68 -9.53
CA ARG A 422 -22.26 9.71 -9.69
C ARG A 422 -22.19 10.75 -8.56
N CYS A 423 -22.65 11.97 -8.84
CA CYS A 423 -22.86 13.00 -7.84
C CYS A 423 -23.99 13.96 -8.30
N MET A 424 -24.59 14.68 -7.36
CA MET A 424 -25.69 15.60 -7.65
C MET A 424 -25.29 16.69 -8.64
N SER A 425 -24.14 17.31 -8.42
CA SER A 425 -23.70 18.49 -9.18
C SER A 425 -23.38 18.21 -10.65
N LEU A 426 -23.06 16.96 -11.01
CA LEU A 426 -22.93 16.55 -12.42
C LEU A 426 -24.27 16.11 -13.02
N ASN A 427 -25.12 15.44 -12.21
CA ASN A 427 -26.42 14.97 -12.68
C ASN A 427 -27.37 16.11 -13.05
N THR A 428 -27.32 17.25 -12.37
CA THR A 428 -28.17 18.40 -12.68
C THR A 428 -27.90 18.93 -14.09
N GLU A 429 -26.62 19.08 -14.49
CA GLU A 429 -26.28 19.54 -15.84
C GLU A 429 -26.58 18.46 -16.91
N GLU A 430 -26.38 17.17 -16.61
CA GLU A 430 -26.75 16.09 -17.54
C GLU A 430 -28.27 16.05 -17.77
N ALA A 431 -29.06 16.27 -16.71
CA ALA A 431 -30.52 16.38 -16.81
C ALA A 431 -30.93 17.61 -17.63
N GLU A 432 -30.36 18.79 -17.37
CA GLU A 432 -30.67 20.02 -18.12
C GLU A 432 -30.35 19.88 -19.62
N ASN A 433 -29.23 19.25 -19.98
CA ASN A 433 -28.88 19.00 -21.38
C ASN A 433 -29.83 17.99 -22.04
N THR A 434 -30.25 16.97 -21.30
CA THR A 434 -31.19 15.96 -21.80
C THR A 434 -32.58 16.57 -22.01
N GLU A 435 -33.08 17.33 -21.03
CA GLU A 435 -34.35 18.05 -21.14
C GLU A 435 -34.33 19.07 -22.28
N GLN A 436 -33.22 19.79 -22.50
CA GLN A 436 -33.09 20.68 -23.65
C GLN A 436 -33.13 19.94 -25.00
N ASN A 437 -32.51 18.75 -25.08
CA ASN A 437 -32.54 17.94 -26.28
C ASN A 437 -33.95 17.39 -26.55
N GLU A 438 -34.63 16.87 -25.53
CA GLU A 438 -36.01 16.39 -25.64
C GLU A 438 -36.97 17.54 -26.02
N MET A 439 -36.82 18.72 -25.41
CA MET A 439 -37.60 19.91 -25.77
C MET A 439 -37.36 20.36 -27.22
N LYS A 440 -36.14 20.20 -27.73
CA LYS A 440 -35.83 20.49 -29.13
C LYS A 440 -36.50 19.47 -30.06
N GLU A 441 -36.42 18.18 -29.74
CA GLU A 441 -37.05 17.12 -30.52
C GLU A 441 -38.58 17.26 -30.56
N LEU A 442 -39.21 17.56 -29.42
CA LEU A 442 -40.64 17.86 -29.35
C LEU A 442 -41.01 19.09 -30.17
N ARG A 443 -40.14 20.12 -30.20
CA ARG A 443 -40.37 21.33 -31.01
C ARG A 443 -40.28 21.03 -32.51
N ASP A 444 -39.37 20.15 -32.91
CA ASP A 444 -39.24 19.71 -34.31
C ASP A 444 -40.45 18.86 -34.73
N GLN A 445 -40.89 17.92 -33.90
CA GLN A 445 -42.14 17.15 -34.14
C GLN A 445 -43.38 18.06 -34.22
N LEU A 446 -43.46 19.12 -33.40
CA LEU A 446 -44.55 20.09 -33.46
C LEU A 446 -44.54 20.89 -34.76
N ASN A 447 -43.35 21.24 -35.27
CA ASN A 447 -43.24 21.94 -36.56
C ASN A 447 -43.67 21.04 -37.72
N ASP A 448 -43.28 19.77 -37.71
CA ASP A 448 -43.67 18.80 -38.73
C ASP A 448 -45.19 18.57 -38.72
N THR A 449 -45.78 18.37 -37.55
CA THR A 449 -47.25 18.22 -37.43
C THR A 449 -47.99 19.49 -37.88
N ASN A 450 -47.47 20.69 -37.58
CA ASN A 450 -48.05 21.95 -38.06
C ASN A 450 -47.95 22.07 -39.60
N GLN A 451 -46.86 21.60 -40.20
CA GLN A 451 -46.70 21.57 -41.65
C GLN A 451 -47.68 20.59 -42.32
N VAL A 452 -47.86 19.40 -41.74
CA VAL A 452 -48.85 18.42 -42.21
C VAL A 452 -50.28 18.96 -42.06
N VAL A 453 -50.61 19.63 -40.95
CA VAL A 453 -51.93 20.26 -40.75
C VAL A 453 -52.18 21.36 -41.79
N LYS A 454 -51.17 22.17 -42.12
CA LYS A 454 -51.27 23.17 -43.19
C LYS A 454 -51.50 22.51 -44.56
N GLN A 455 -50.79 21.43 -44.87
CA GLN A 455 -51.00 20.68 -46.12
C GLN A 455 -52.39 20.07 -46.20
N LEU A 456 -52.86 19.45 -45.11
CA LEU A 456 -54.20 18.86 -45.06
C LEU A 456 -55.30 19.93 -45.18
N SER A 457 -55.11 21.08 -44.54
CA SER A 457 -56.01 22.23 -44.69
C SER A 457 -56.07 22.73 -46.14
N SER A 458 -54.92 22.81 -46.82
CA SER A 458 -54.86 23.14 -48.24
C SER A 458 -55.61 22.12 -49.10
N GLN A 459 -55.42 20.82 -48.84
CA GLN A 459 -56.13 19.75 -49.56
C GLN A 459 -57.64 19.78 -49.32
N LEU A 460 -58.08 20.06 -48.08
CA LEU A 460 -59.50 20.20 -47.75
C LEU A 460 -60.13 21.40 -48.46
N SER A 461 -59.42 22.53 -48.55
CA SER A 461 -59.88 23.69 -49.32
C SER A 461 -60.02 23.36 -50.81
N GLU A 462 -59.02 22.68 -51.38
CA GLU A 462 -59.05 22.28 -52.79
C GLU A 462 -60.20 21.29 -53.07
N LEU A 463 -60.41 20.31 -52.18
CA LEU A 463 -61.51 19.35 -52.28
C LEU A 463 -62.88 20.05 -52.17
N ARG A 464 -63.03 21.01 -51.24
CA ARG A 464 -64.24 21.83 -51.10
C ARG A 464 -64.55 22.56 -52.39
N ASP A 465 -63.55 23.18 -53.00
CA ASP A 465 -63.72 23.93 -54.25
C ASP A 465 -64.08 23.00 -55.41
N ARG A 466 -63.46 21.82 -55.52
CA ARG A 466 -63.86 20.77 -56.50
C ARG A 466 -65.31 20.30 -56.30
N MET A 467 -65.76 20.12 -55.06
CA MET A 467 -67.16 19.74 -54.78
C MET A 467 -68.16 20.85 -55.14
N MET A 468 -67.80 22.12 -54.89
CA MET A 468 -68.62 23.25 -55.31
C MET A 468 -68.69 23.36 -56.85
N GLU A 469 -67.58 23.14 -57.53
CA GLU A 469 -67.51 23.07 -59.00
C GLU A 469 -68.40 21.93 -59.53
N HIS A 470 -68.33 20.75 -58.90
CA HIS A 470 -69.17 19.60 -59.27
C HIS A 470 -70.66 19.90 -59.08
N ARG A 471 -71.05 20.53 -57.97
CA ARG A 471 -72.44 20.99 -57.74
C ARG A 471 -72.91 21.97 -58.82
N LYS A 472 -72.07 22.96 -59.20
CA LYS A 472 -72.38 23.90 -60.29
C LYS A 472 -72.54 23.17 -61.62
N ASN A 473 -71.69 22.20 -61.93
CA ASN A 473 -71.78 21.41 -63.15
C ASN A 473 -73.03 20.52 -63.18
N GLN A 474 -73.41 19.90 -62.05
CA GLN A 474 -74.67 19.18 -61.94
C GLN A 474 -75.87 20.11 -62.18
N GLN A 475 -75.90 21.30 -61.58
CA GLN A 475 -76.95 22.29 -61.84
C GLN A 475 -77.01 22.70 -63.31
N ARG A 476 -75.86 22.94 -63.96
CA ARG A 476 -75.79 23.23 -65.40
C ARG A 476 -76.35 22.08 -66.24
N SER A 477 -75.99 20.84 -65.92
CA SER A 477 -76.51 19.66 -66.62
C SER A 477 -78.02 19.45 -66.43
N TYR A 478 -78.53 19.78 -65.25
CA TYR A 478 -79.97 19.73 -64.95
C TYR A 478 -80.74 20.78 -65.75
N VAL A 479 -80.24 22.02 -65.83
CA VAL A 479 -80.81 23.09 -66.66
C VAL A 479 -80.78 22.72 -68.15
N GLN A 480 -79.69 22.11 -68.64
CA GLN A 480 -79.61 21.63 -70.02
C GLN A 480 -80.64 20.53 -70.33
N ARG A 481 -80.91 19.60 -69.39
CA ARG A 481 -81.99 18.61 -69.56
C ARG A 481 -83.38 19.25 -69.60
N ILE A 482 -83.63 20.29 -68.81
CA ILE A 482 -84.90 21.05 -68.87
C ILE A 482 -85.04 21.75 -70.23
N GLN A 483 -83.98 22.34 -70.77
CA GLN A 483 -84.01 22.94 -72.12
C GLN A 483 -84.26 21.90 -73.23
N GLN A 484 -83.68 20.69 -73.12
CA GLN A 484 -83.95 19.60 -74.06
C GLN A 484 -85.40 19.11 -74.00
N LEU A 485 -86.01 19.04 -72.81
CA LEU A 485 -87.43 18.73 -72.64
C LEU A 485 -88.35 19.83 -73.20
N GLY A 486 -87.95 21.10 -73.08
CA GLY A 486 -88.65 22.23 -73.74
C GLY A 486 -88.61 22.14 -75.27
N ASN A 487 -87.50 21.70 -75.85
CA ASN A 487 -87.37 21.54 -77.31
C ASN A 487 -88.16 20.34 -77.85
N LEU A 488 -88.42 19.30 -77.04
CA LEU A 488 -89.30 18.18 -77.40
C LEU A 488 -90.77 18.59 -77.44
N HIS A 489 -91.21 19.53 -76.61
CA HIS A 489 -92.57 20.07 -76.62
C HIS A 489 -92.87 20.91 -77.88
N ASN A 490 -91.86 21.56 -78.46
CA ASN A 490 -92.01 22.35 -79.69
C ASN A 490 -91.99 21.52 -81.00
N ARG A 491 -91.77 20.20 -80.95
CA ARG A 491 -91.68 19.34 -82.14
C ARG A 491 -92.95 18.53 -82.46
N THR A 492 -94.02 18.69 -81.68
CA THR A 492 -95.30 17.98 -81.84
C THR A 492 -96.39 18.75 -82.63
N GLN A 493 -96.06 19.84 -83.32
CA GLN A 493 -96.99 20.52 -84.26
C GLN A 493 -96.32 20.66 -85.65
N SER A 494 -97.06 20.29 -86.72
CA SER A 494 -96.76 20.32 -88.18
C SER A 494 -96.07 19.06 -88.79
N THR A 495 -96.81 18.01 -89.24
CA THR A 495 -97.47 17.72 -90.58
C THR A 495 -96.54 17.03 -91.62
N PRO A 496 -97.01 16.42 -92.75
CA PRO A 496 -98.11 15.45 -93.00
C PRO A 496 -97.71 14.22 -93.90
N GLN A 497 -98.74 13.44 -94.26
CA GLN A 497 -98.92 12.22 -95.10
C GLN A 497 -98.01 11.97 -96.33
N THR A 498 -97.58 10.71 -96.55
CA THR A 498 -98.04 9.75 -97.59
C THR A 498 -97.13 8.49 -97.66
N ALA A 499 -97.73 7.33 -97.96
CA ALA A 499 -97.09 6.03 -98.24
C ALA A 499 -97.14 5.75 -99.77
N PRO A 500 -96.76 4.58 -100.34
CA PRO A 500 -96.18 3.36 -99.76
C PRO A 500 -95.04 2.70 -100.60
N GLY A 501 -94.47 1.58 -100.13
CA GLY A 501 -93.67 0.67 -100.98
C GLY A 501 -93.02 -0.50 -100.23
N THR A 502 -93.40 -1.72 -100.58
CA THR A 502 -92.95 -3.06 -100.11
C THR A 502 -91.58 -3.43 -100.74
N SER A 503 -90.73 -4.38 -100.33
CA SER A 503 -90.84 -5.68 -99.65
C SER A 503 -89.44 -6.24 -99.27
N ASN A 504 -89.46 -7.25 -98.37
CA ASN A 504 -88.55 -8.40 -98.20
C ASN A 504 -87.23 -8.33 -97.40
N SER A 505 -87.15 -9.34 -96.52
CA SER A 505 -86.21 -9.73 -95.45
C SER A 505 -84.94 -10.45 -96.03
N PRO A 506 -84.00 -11.06 -95.25
CA PRO A 506 -84.06 -11.43 -93.84
C PRO A 506 -82.76 -11.36 -92.98
N PHE A 507 -82.96 -11.61 -91.67
CA PHE A 507 -82.09 -12.27 -90.67
C PHE A 507 -80.57 -12.37 -90.90
N VAL A 508 -79.77 -12.05 -89.87
CA VAL A 508 -78.89 -13.00 -89.13
C VAL A 508 -78.55 -12.40 -87.75
N ALA A 509 -78.63 -13.25 -86.73
CA ALA A 509 -78.18 -13.01 -85.36
C ALA A 509 -76.68 -13.33 -85.21
N GLN A 510 -75.97 -12.66 -84.30
CA GLN A 510 -74.90 -13.31 -83.52
C GLN A 510 -74.39 -12.42 -82.36
N ARG A 511 -74.41 -13.01 -81.16
CA ARG A 511 -73.41 -12.84 -80.08
C ARG A 511 -72.04 -13.34 -80.59
N PRO A 512 -70.88 -13.05 -79.96
CA PRO A 512 -70.66 -12.98 -78.51
C PRO A 512 -69.64 -11.91 -77.98
N GLU A 513 -69.51 -11.95 -76.64
CA GLU A 513 -68.54 -11.33 -75.70
C GLU A 513 -68.50 -9.81 -75.49
#